data_AF-A0A923Z047-F1
#
_entry.id   AF-A0A923Z047-F1
#
_cell.length_a   1.000
_cell.length_b   1.000
_cell.length_c   1.000
_cell.angle_alpha   90.00
_cell.angle_beta   90.00
_cell.angle_gamma   90.00
#
_symmetry.space_group_name_H-M   'P 1'
#
loop_
_entity.id
_entity.type
_entity.pdbx_description
1 polymer ?
#
loop_
_entity_poly.entity_id
_entity_poly.type
_entity_poly.pdbx_seq_one_letter_code
_entity_poly.pdbx_strand_id
1 'polypeptide(L)'
;HVVVDLGRAEGVIRRDQQIPREMVRVGDRIRSLILRVAREARGPQIFLSRAHPDFMKKLFAQEVPEIYDGIIEIKAAARDPGSRAKIGVISYDSSIDPVGACVGMKGSRVQAVVQEMQGEKIDIIPWSEDLATFVVNALQPATVARVVIDEEENRIEVVVPDDQLSLAIGRRGQNVRLASQLTNSQIDILTEADASEKRQREFIERSTMFQEELDVDETLAQLLVAEGFTSMEEVAYVDSDEIASIEGLDDEIAGELQSRAAEALERREAASRETRRGLGVDDALAELPHMTEAMLVVLGKANIRTLDDLADLATDELIQKKRQEPRRRAETAVKRPEDKGGLLADFNLTEEQGNEIIMAARAHWFEDEDAPAAPTGEDAVAEQAE
;
A
#
# COMPACT_ATOMS: atom_id res chain seq x y z
N HIS A 1 6.74 -1.94 32.59
CA HIS A 1 7.66 -0.99 31.93
C HIS A 1 9.01 -1.11 32.64
N VAL A 2 10.10 -0.71 31.99
CA VAL A 2 11.43 -0.65 32.58
C VAL A 2 11.80 0.83 32.69
N VAL A 3 12.29 1.25 33.86
CA VAL A 3 12.83 2.60 34.07
C VAL A 3 14.34 2.52 33.94
N VAL A 4 14.91 3.45 33.17
CA VAL A 4 16.31 3.48 32.80
C VAL A 4 16.90 4.80 33.27
N ASP A 5 17.91 4.74 34.11
CA ASP A 5 18.68 5.91 34.51
C ASP A 5 19.64 6.31 33.37
N LEU A 6 19.47 7.52 32.85
CA LEU A 6 20.32 8.11 31.81
C LEU A 6 21.39 9.06 32.42
N GLY A 7 21.53 9.07 33.74
CA GLY A 7 22.45 9.89 34.52
C GLY A 7 21.94 11.31 34.81
N ARG A 8 21.38 11.98 33.80
CA ARG A 8 20.79 13.34 33.97
C ARG A 8 19.27 13.36 33.94
N ALA A 9 18.66 12.26 33.54
CA ALA A 9 17.22 12.12 33.37
C ALA A 9 16.83 10.63 33.48
N GLU A 10 15.55 10.37 33.64
CA GLU A 10 15.00 9.02 33.60
C GLU A 10 14.27 8.78 32.27
N GLY A 11 14.51 7.61 31.68
CA GLY A 11 13.80 7.12 30.51
C GLY A 11 12.91 5.94 30.86
N VAL A 12 11.81 5.77 30.11
CA VAL A 12 10.88 4.65 30.31
C VAL A 12 10.74 3.83 29.04
N ILE A 13 10.98 2.53 29.13
CA ILE A 13 10.67 1.54 28.10
C ILE A 13 9.32 0.89 28.43
N ARG A 14 8.30 1.19 27.63
CA ARG A 14 6.98 0.56 27.75
C ARG A 14 7.04 -0.92 27.35
N ARG A 15 6.06 -1.73 27.77
CA ARG A 15 6.08 -3.19 27.54
C ARG A 15 6.07 -3.55 26.04
N ASP A 16 5.34 -2.78 25.24
CA ASP A 16 5.27 -2.88 23.77
C ASP A 16 6.56 -2.45 23.07
N GLN A 17 7.42 -1.68 23.75
CA GLN A 17 8.70 -1.19 23.23
C GLN A 17 9.90 -1.99 23.73
N GLN A 18 9.67 -3.10 24.44
CA GLN A 18 10.69 -4.05 24.89
C GLN A 18 10.88 -5.16 23.87
N ILE A 19 12.07 -5.77 23.82
CA ILE A 19 12.28 -6.99 23.06
C ILE A 19 11.54 -8.13 23.80
N PRO A 20 10.64 -8.89 23.12
CA PRO A 20 9.95 -10.00 23.76
C PRO A 20 10.93 -11.00 24.38
N ARG A 21 10.64 -11.43 25.62
CA ARG A 21 11.45 -12.40 26.40
C ARG A 21 12.83 -11.91 26.86
N GLU A 22 13.17 -10.65 26.59
CA GLU A 22 14.34 -10.02 27.21
C GLU A 22 14.11 -9.87 28.72
N MET A 23 15.06 -10.35 29.52
CA MET A 23 15.03 -10.21 30.98
C MET A 23 16.00 -9.12 31.41
N VAL A 24 15.50 -7.90 31.63
CA VAL A 24 16.29 -6.79 32.17
C VAL A 24 16.19 -6.80 33.69
N ARG A 25 17.34 -6.80 34.38
CA ARG A 25 17.43 -6.71 35.85
C ARG A 25 17.94 -5.34 36.29
N VAL A 26 17.66 -5.02 37.55
CA VAL A 26 18.18 -3.80 38.17
C VAL A 26 19.71 -3.90 38.25
N GLY A 27 20.40 -2.88 37.74
CA GLY A 27 21.87 -2.83 37.65
C GLY A 27 22.43 -3.23 36.28
N ASP A 28 21.61 -3.80 35.39
CA ASP A 28 22.04 -4.10 34.02
C ASP A 28 22.23 -2.80 33.22
N ARG A 29 23.32 -2.73 32.46
CA ARG A 29 23.49 -1.67 31.47
C ARG A 29 22.76 -2.08 30.20
N ILE A 30 21.88 -1.21 29.72
CA ILE A 30 21.13 -1.44 28.49
C ILE A 30 21.34 -0.28 27.52
N ARG A 31 21.39 -0.59 26.23
CA ARG A 31 21.32 0.41 25.15
C ARG A 31 19.87 0.56 24.71
N SER A 32 19.46 1.71 24.20
CA SER A 32 18.08 1.90 23.71
C SER A 32 18.01 3.09 22.76
N LEU A 33 17.00 3.10 21.89
CA LEU A 33 16.67 4.25 21.06
C LEU A 33 15.80 5.21 21.86
N ILE A 34 16.09 6.51 21.82
CA ILE A 34 15.14 7.54 22.25
C ILE A 34 14.06 7.65 21.17
N LEU A 35 12.86 7.16 21.47
CA LEU A 35 11.75 7.13 20.53
C LEU A 35 11.06 8.50 20.43
N ARG A 36 10.75 9.09 21.58
CA ARG A 36 10.14 10.44 21.66
C ARG A 36 10.31 11.03 23.04
N VAL A 37 10.26 12.36 23.13
CA VAL A 37 10.22 13.11 24.39
C VAL A 37 8.89 13.83 24.46
N ALA A 38 8.12 13.62 25.53
CA ALA A 38 6.81 14.24 25.70
C ALA A 38 6.71 14.96 27.04
N ARG A 39 5.97 16.07 27.07
CA ARG A 39 5.63 16.76 28.32
C ARG A 39 4.42 16.09 28.92
N GLU A 40 4.57 15.46 30.08
CA GLU A 40 3.45 14.93 30.86
C GLU A 40 3.16 15.82 32.08
N ALA A 41 2.03 15.59 32.74
CA ALA A 41 1.61 16.35 33.93
C ALA A 41 2.65 16.33 35.07
N ARG A 42 3.54 15.33 35.08
CA ARG A 42 4.61 15.16 36.08
C ARG A 42 5.99 15.62 35.58
N GLY A 43 6.06 16.28 34.42
CA GLY A 43 7.29 16.75 33.80
C GLY A 43 7.59 16.08 32.45
N PRO A 44 8.69 16.47 31.79
CA PRO A 44 9.12 15.84 30.55
C PRO A 44 9.54 14.39 30.78
N GLN A 45 8.96 13.47 30.01
CA GLN A 45 9.28 12.05 30.05
C GLN A 45 9.90 11.60 28.72
N ILE A 46 11.00 10.85 28.84
CA ILE A 46 11.74 10.30 27.71
C ILE A 46 11.25 8.86 27.47
N PHE A 47 10.64 8.62 26.33
CA PHE A 47 10.22 7.28 25.91
C PHE A 47 11.33 6.61 25.14
N LEU A 48 11.70 5.42 25.59
CA LEU A 48 12.77 4.61 25.02
C LEU A 48 12.17 3.39 24.32
N SER A 49 12.83 2.92 23.25
CA SER A 49 12.45 1.71 22.53
C SER A 49 13.65 0.85 22.18
N ARG A 50 13.54 -0.44 22.49
CA ARG A 50 14.42 -1.50 22.00
C ARG A 50 13.77 -2.34 20.90
N ALA A 51 12.47 -2.15 20.66
CA ALA A 51 11.70 -2.88 19.65
C ALA A 51 11.69 -2.19 18.27
N HIS A 52 11.89 -0.87 18.21
CA HIS A 52 11.83 -0.12 16.96
C HIS A 52 12.93 -0.56 15.95
N PRO A 53 12.67 -0.62 14.63
CA PRO A 53 13.69 -0.95 13.62
C PRO A 53 14.91 -0.02 13.65
N ASP A 54 14.71 1.27 13.94
CA ASP A 54 15.82 2.23 13.99
C ASP A 54 16.83 1.96 15.11
N PHE A 55 16.43 1.23 16.16
CA PHE A 55 17.38 0.79 17.18
C PHE A 55 18.46 -0.10 16.53
N MET A 56 18.05 -1.03 15.67
CA MET A 56 18.96 -1.89 14.91
C MET A 56 19.83 -1.06 13.95
N LYS A 57 19.24 -0.11 13.20
CA LYS A 57 20.00 0.75 12.29
C LYS A 57 21.12 1.53 13.02
N LYS A 58 20.81 2.07 14.20
CA LYS A 58 21.79 2.79 15.03
C LYS A 58 22.86 1.87 15.62
N LEU A 59 22.54 0.62 15.95
CA LEU A 59 23.53 -0.37 16.37
C LEU A 59 24.49 -0.72 15.22
N PHE A 60 23.98 -0.94 14.02
CA PHE A 60 24.81 -1.15 12.83
C PHE A 60 25.71 0.05 12.53
N ALA A 61 25.20 1.28 12.65
CA ALA A 61 26.02 2.48 12.50
C ALA A 61 27.14 2.60 13.55
N GLN A 62 27.01 2.00 14.72
CA GLN A 62 28.09 1.97 15.72
C GLN A 62 29.12 0.86 15.43
N GLU A 63 28.68 -0.26 14.88
CA GLU A 63 29.49 -1.45 14.65
C GLU A 63 30.21 -1.43 13.28
N VAL A 64 29.65 -0.73 12.30
CA VAL A 64 30.13 -0.68 10.91
C VAL A 64 30.55 0.76 10.58
N PRO A 65 31.86 1.07 10.56
CA PRO A 65 32.37 2.42 10.24
C PRO A 65 31.88 2.94 8.89
N GLU A 66 31.77 2.06 7.89
CA GLU A 66 31.30 2.41 6.55
C GLU A 66 29.86 2.93 6.55
N ILE A 67 29.01 2.50 7.51
CA ILE A 67 27.66 3.05 7.72
C ILE A 67 27.72 4.38 8.46
N TYR A 68 28.61 4.51 9.43
CA TYR A 68 28.81 5.77 10.16
C TYR A 68 29.27 6.91 9.26
N ASP A 69 30.20 6.61 8.34
CA ASP A 69 30.78 7.55 7.39
C ASP A 69 29.85 7.83 6.19
N GLY A 70 28.71 7.13 6.09
CA GLY A 70 27.72 7.31 5.03
C GLY A 70 28.12 6.70 3.68
N ILE A 71 29.14 5.85 3.65
CA ILE A 71 29.55 5.09 2.45
C ILE A 71 28.53 4.00 2.15
N ILE A 72 28.04 3.34 3.20
CA ILE A 72 26.95 2.36 3.13
C ILE A 72 25.72 2.96 3.80
N GLU A 73 24.57 2.84 3.13
CA GLU A 73 23.29 3.27 3.68
C GLU A 73 22.36 2.08 3.91
N ILE A 74 21.67 2.06 5.06
CA ILE A 74 20.57 1.13 5.32
C ILE A 74 19.27 1.76 4.79
N LYS A 75 18.92 1.45 3.55
CA LYS A 75 17.72 1.96 2.85
C LYS A 75 16.42 1.49 3.48
N ALA A 76 16.35 0.22 3.85
CA ALA A 76 15.13 -0.40 4.38
C ALA A 76 15.45 -1.29 5.59
N ALA A 77 14.50 -1.38 6.54
CA ALA A 77 14.60 -2.31 7.66
C ALA A 77 13.21 -2.80 8.07
N ALA A 78 13.05 -4.12 8.10
CA ALA A 78 11.84 -4.80 8.57
C ALA A 78 12.20 -5.68 9.76
N ARG A 79 11.37 -5.70 10.80
CA ARG A 79 11.73 -6.33 12.07
C ARG A 79 10.54 -6.93 12.80
N ASP A 80 10.69 -8.19 13.18
CA ASP A 80 9.91 -8.88 14.21
C ASP A 80 10.79 -8.96 15.48
N PRO A 81 10.63 -8.04 16.46
CA PRO A 81 11.56 -7.91 17.58
C PRO A 81 11.75 -9.21 18.37
N GLY A 82 13.01 -9.56 18.64
CA GLY A 82 13.39 -10.76 19.40
C GLY A 82 13.25 -12.07 18.62
N SER A 83 12.96 -12.01 17.32
CA SER A 83 12.87 -13.19 16.46
C SER A 83 13.74 -13.06 15.21
N ARG A 84 13.35 -12.16 14.29
CA ARG A 84 14.02 -12.02 13.00
C ARG A 84 13.86 -10.61 12.44
N ALA A 85 14.89 -10.13 11.76
CA ALA A 85 14.91 -8.87 11.05
C ALA A 85 15.55 -9.05 9.67
N LYS A 86 15.17 -8.16 8.75
CA LYS A 86 15.79 -8.00 7.44
C LYS A 86 16.22 -6.54 7.27
N ILE A 87 17.41 -6.30 6.73
CA ILE A 87 17.85 -4.96 6.34
C ILE A 87 18.30 -4.94 4.88
N GLY A 88 17.90 -3.90 4.16
CA GLY A 88 18.34 -3.60 2.80
C GLY A 88 19.46 -2.56 2.86
N VAL A 89 20.65 -2.93 2.35
CA VAL A 89 21.84 -2.08 2.37
C VAL A 89 22.34 -1.79 0.96
N ILE A 90 22.75 -0.55 0.70
CA ILE A 90 23.40 -0.12 -0.55
C ILE A 90 24.74 0.53 -0.23
N SER A 91 25.73 0.34 -1.11
CA SER A 91 26.99 1.06 -1.04
C SER A 91 27.01 2.15 -2.11
N TYR A 92 27.45 3.36 -1.75
CA TYR A 92 27.73 4.45 -2.68
C TYR A 92 29.12 4.36 -3.30
N ASP A 93 29.95 3.44 -2.80
CA ASP A 93 31.26 3.10 -3.35
C ASP A 93 31.20 1.70 -3.96
N SER A 94 31.43 1.60 -5.27
CA SER A 94 31.40 0.34 -6.01
C SER A 94 32.55 -0.62 -5.67
N SER A 95 33.60 -0.13 -5.00
CA SER A 95 34.71 -0.95 -4.52
C SER A 95 34.40 -1.69 -3.21
N ILE A 96 33.29 -1.34 -2.55
CA ILE A 96 32.90 -1.88 -1.25
C ILE A 96 31.64 -2.72 -1.39
N ASP A 97 31.72 -3.99 -0.99
CA ASP A 97 30.55 -4.86 -0.85
C ASP A 97 29.78 -4.49 0.44
N PRO A 98 28.54 -3.97 0.34
CA PRO A 98 27.79 -3.54 1.51
C PRO A 98 27.42 -4.69 2.44
N VAL A 99 27.18 -5.89 1.90
CA VAL A 99 26.79 -7.06 2.70
C VAL A 99 28.00 -7.57 3.48
N GLY A 100 29.12 -7.79 2.79
CA GLY A 100 30.38 -8.21 3.40
C GLY A 100 30.88 -7.24 4.46
N ALA A 101 30.74 -5.93 4.22
CA ALA A 101 31.02 -4.92 5.21
C ALA A 101 30.14 -5.10 6.46
N CYS A 102 28.81 -5.15 6.32
CA CYS A 102 27.93 -5.30 7.48
C CYS A 102 28.12 -6.62 8.25
N VAL A 103 28.49 -7.70 7.57
CA VAL A 103 28.74 -9.02 8.19
C VAL A 103 30.08 -9.01 8.96
N GLY A 104 31.14 -8.47 8.36
CA GLY A 104 32.50 -8.51 8.93
C GLY A 104 33.14 -9.90 8.89
N MET A 105 34.38 -10.01 9.39
CA MET A 105 35.13 -11.27 9.38
C MET A 105 34.38 -12.38 10.11
N LYS A 106 33.96 -13.43 9.39
CA LYS A 106 33.17 -14.55 9.93
C LYS A 106 31.88 -14.10 10.65
N GLY A 107 31.30 -12.98 10.24
CA GLY A 107 30.09 -12.46 10.88
C GLY A 107 30.32 -11.70 12.17
N SER A 108 31.55 -11.33 12.53
CA SER A 108 31.85 -10.72 13.84
C SER A 108 31.00 -9.47 14.13
N ARG A 109 30.78 -8.61 13.12
CA ARG A 109 30.03 -7.35 13.26
C ARG A 109 28.54 -7.63 13.43
N VAL A 110 27.94 -8.40 12.52
CA VAL A 110 26.52 -8.77 12.64
C VAL A 110 26.24 -9.53 13.94
N GLN A 111 27.14 -10.42 14.39
CA GLN A 111 26.97 -11.16 15.64
C GLN A 111 26.97 -10.25 16.87
N ALA A 112 27.77 -9.17 16.89
CA ALA A 112 27.75 -8.19 17.97
C ALA A 112 26.37 -7.50 18.08
N VAL A 113 25.78 -7.13 16.95
CA VAL A 113 24.43 -6.56 16.90
C VAL A 113 23.37 -7.59 17.31
N VAL A 114 23.45 -8.83 16.80
CA VAL A 114 22.56 -9.95 17.17
C VAL A 114 22.60 -10.21 18.67
N GLN A 115 23.78 -10.15 19.29
CA GLN A 115 23.96 -10.35 20.72
C GLN A 115 23.29 -9.24 21.55
N GLU A 116 23.47 -7.97 21.16
CA GLU A 116 22.78 -6.83 21.80
C GLU A 116 21.24 -6.95 21.68
N MET A 117 20.77 -7.60 20.62
CA MET A 117 19.36 -7.81 20.29
C MET A 117 18.79 -9.14 20.82
N GLN A 118 19.47 -9.76 21.79
CA GLN A 118 19.03 -11.00 22.46
C GLN A 118 18.86 -12.20 21.51
N GLY A 119 19.73 -12.32 20.50
CA GLY A 119 19.73 -13.46 19.58
C GLY A 119 18.72 -13.36 18.44
N GLU A 120 18.20 -12.17 18.17
CA GLU A 120 17.39 -11.88 16.99
C GLU A 120 18.17 -12.20 15.71
N LYS A 121 17.62 -13.02 14.81
CA LYS A 121 18.29 -13.37 13.54
C LYS A 121 18.20 -12.22 12.55
N ILE A 122 19.32 -11.69 12.08
CA ILE A 122 19.35 -10.57 11.14
C ILE A 122 19.83 -11.05 9.77
N ASP A 123 18.97 -10.91 8.75
CA ASP A 123 19.37 -11.09 7.36
C ASP A 123 19.77 -9.73 6.77
N ILE A 124 20.95 -9.69 6.14
CA ILE A 124 21.49 -8.49 5.49
C ILE A 124 21.41 -8.71 3.99
N ILE A 125 20.75 -7.81 3.29
CA ILE A 125 20.29 -8.03 1.92
C ILE A 125 20.76 -6.84 1.06
N PRO A 126 21.35 -7.08 -0.12
CA PRO A 126 21.68 -5.98 -1.02
C PRO A 126 20.39 -5.31 -1.50
N TRP A 127 20.29 -4.00 -1.27
CA TRP A 127 19.21 -3.18 -1.78
C TRP A 127 19.44 -2.87 -3.25
N SER A 128 18.35 -2.82 -4.02
CA SER A 128 18.36 -2.53 -5.45
C SER A 128 17.22 -1.55 -5.77
N GLU A 129 17.45 -0.64 -6.71
CA GLU A 129 16.41 0.23 -7.25
C GLU A 129 15.39 -0.57 -8.07
N ASP A 130 15.84 -1.60 -8.78
CA ASP A 130 14.95 -2.57 -9.42
C ASP A 130 14.23 -3.40 -8.34
N LEU A 131 12.91 -3.20 -8.27
CA LEU A 131 12.02 -3.84 -7.30
C LEU A 131 11.99 -5.36 -7.47
N ALA A 132 12.07 -5.87 -8.71
CA ALA A 132 12.09 -7.31 -8.96
C ALA A 132 13.32 -7.96 -8.32
N THR A 133 14.50 -7.40 -8.58
CA THR A 133 15.75 -7.84 -7.95
C THR A 133 15.69 -7.70 -6.43
N PHE A 134 15.16 -6.59 -5.91
CA PHE A 134 15.09 -6.38 -4.47
C PHE A 134 14.16 -7.39 -3.76
N VAL A 135 13.02 -7.73 -4.36
CA VAL A 135 12.08 -8.75 -3.85
C VAL A 135 12.71 -10.13 -3.82
N VAL A 136 13.41 -10.53 -4.88
CA VAL A 136 14.14 -11.81 -4.94
C VAL A 136 15.14 -11.88 -3.80
N ASN A 137 15.91 -10.81 -3.58
CA ASN A 137 16.87 -10.73 -2.49
C ASN A 137 16.17 -10.74 -1.11
N ALA A 138 15.03 -10.07 -0.96
CA ALA A 138 14.26 -10.01 0.28
C ALA A 138 13.72 -11.37 0.74
N LEU A 139 13.35 -12.24 -0.20
CA LEU A 139 12.79 -13.58 0.06
C LEU A 139 13.83 -14.64 0.43
N GLN A 140 15.12 -14.32 0.37
CA GLN A 140 16.18 -15.23 0.81
C GLN A 140 15.88 -15.78 2.23
N PRO A 141 16.05 -17.09 2.44
CA PRO A 141 16.83 -18.04 1.62
C PRO A 141 16.07 -18.80 0.52
N ALA A 142 14.80 -18.48 0.25
CA ALA A 142 14.03 -19.18 -0.78
C ALA A 142 14.45 -18.75 -2.18
N THR A 143 14.55 -19.70 -3.11
CA THR A 143 14.80 -19.41 -4.53
C THR A 143 13.50 -19.03 -5.23
N VAL A 144 13.54 -17.96 -6.00
CA VAL A 144 12.41 -17.44 -6.78
C VAL A 144 12.58 -17.84 -8.24
N ALA A 145 11.51 -18.33 -8.86
CA ALA A 145 11.50 -18.69 -10.28
C ALA A 145 11.13 -17.49 -11.17
N ARG A 146 10.09 -16.75 -10.79
CA ARG A 146 9.59 -15.59 -11.55
C ARG A 146 8.94 -14.57 -10.63
N VAL A 147 9.07 -13.30 -10.96
CA VAL A 147 8.38 -12.18 -10.29
C VAL A 147 7.50 -11.48 -11.33
N VAL A 148 6.25 -11.23 -10.98
CA VAL A 148 5.31 -10.42 -11.75
C VAL A 148 4.92 -9.25 -10.86
N ILE A 149 5.12 -8.03 -11.35
CA ILE A 149 4.84 -6.80 -10.62
C ILE A 149 3.60 -6.18 -11.22
N ASP A 150 2.65 -5.87 -10.37
CA ASP A 150 1.47 -5.07 -10.69
C ASP A 150 1.69 -3.68 -10.05
N GLU A 151 2.00 -2.71 -10.91
CA GLU A 151 2.30 -1.34 -10.48
C GLU A 151 1.03 -0.58 -10.04
N GLU A 152 -0.12 -0.91 -10.63
CA GLU A 152 -1.40 -0.28 -10.30
C GLU A 152 -1.88 -0.67 -8.89
N GLU A 153 -1.71 -1.95 -8.53
CA GLU A 153 -2.12 -2.45 -7.22
C GLU A 153 -1.01 -2.38 -6.14
N ASN A 154 0.21 -1.96 -6.49
CA ASN A 154 1.43 -2.09 -5.67
C ASN A 154 1.56 -3.51 -5.08
N ARG A 155 1.29 -4.50 -5.93
CA ARG A 155 1.21 -5.91 -5.58
C ARG A 155 2.21 -6.70 -6.41
N ILE A 156 2.88 -7.64 -5.76
CA ILE A 156 3.96 -8.41 -6.36
C ILE A 156 3.64 -9.88 -6.20
N GLU A 157 3.50 -10.57 -7.33
CA GLU A 157 3.31 -12.00 -7.37
C GLU A 157 4.64 -12.69 -7.60
N VAL A 158 5.00 -13.55 -6.67
CA VAL A 158 6.26 -14.29 -6.70
C VAL A 158 5.96 -15.76 -6.90
N VAL A 159 6.43 -16.28 -8.01
CA VAL A 159 6.34 -17.70 -8.34
C VAL A 159 7.57 -18.42 -7.82
N VAL A 160 7.35 -19.45 -7.01
CA VAL A 160 8.40 -20.28 -6.43
C VAL A 160 8.14 -21.75 -6.76
N PRO A 161 9.20 -22.57 -6.83
CA PRO A 161 9.05 -24.02 -6.87
C PRO A 161 8.31 -24.58 -5.64
N ASP A 162 7.62 -25.71 -5.78
CA ASP A 162 6.80 -26.32 -4.72
C ASP A 162 7.60 -26.63 -3.43
N ASP A 163 8.86 -27.04 -3.57
CA ASP A 163 9.77 -27.33 -2.46
C ASP A 163 10.21 -26.05 -1.71
N GLN A 164 10.17 -24.89 -2.38
CA GLN A 164 10.54 -23.59 -1.83
C GLN A 164 9.37 -22.83 -1.21
N LEU A 165 8.11 -23.19 -1.52
CA LEU A 165 6.91 -22.50 -1.03
C LEU A 165 6.90 -22.30 0.49
N SER A 166 7.18 -23.37 1.24
CA SER A 166 7.20 -23.34 2.71
C SER A 166 8.30 -22.42 3.25
N LEU A 167 9.45 -22.39 2.58
CA LEU A 167 10.59 -21.55 2.96
C LEU A 167 10.32 -20.07 2.66
N ALA A 168 9.73 -19.79 1.49
CA ALA A 168 9.38 -18.46 1.02
C ALA A 168 8.34 -17.79 1.93
N ILE A 169 7.30 -18.53 2.33
CA ILE A 169 6.31 -18.07 3.33
C ILE A 169 6.97 -17.94 4.72
N GLY A 170 7.73 -18.96 5.11
CA GLY A 170 8.36 -19.06 6.42
C GLY A 170 7.37 -19.36 7.56
N ARG A 171 7.90 -19.58 8.77
CA ARG A 171 7.10 -19.95 9.94
C ARG A 171 6.05 -18.87 10.25
N ARG A 172 4.77 -19.22 10.13
CA ARG A 172 3.63 -18.28 10.32
C ARG A 172 3.68 -17.07 9.36
N GLY A 173 4.19 -17.25 8.15
CA GLY A 173 4.31 -16.16 7.18
C GLY A 173 5.35 -15.11 7.57
N GLN A 174 6.30 -15.43 8.46
CA GLN A 174 7.29 -14.46 8.93
C GLN A 174 8.19 -13.96 7.81
N ASN A 175 8.60 -14.82 6.87
CA ASN A 175 9.55 -14.41 5.83
C ASN A 175 8.88 -13.48 4.82
N VAL A 176 7.71 -13.87 4.29
CA VAL A 176 6.92 -13.03 3.37
C VAL A 176 6.51 -11.71 4.00
N ARG A 177 6.13 -11.68 5.29
CA ARG A 177 5.77 -10.44 6.00
C ARG A 177 6.95 -9.49 6.15
N LEU A 178 8.12 -10.02 6.51
CA LEU A 178 9.34 -9.21 6.61
C LEU A 178 9.77 -8.70 5.23
N ALA A 179 9.66 -9.52 4.18
CA ALA A 179 9.94 -9.09 2.82
C ALA A 179 8.99 -7.98 2.37
N SER A 180 7.68 -8.15 2.57
CA SER A 180 6.66 -7.15 2.23
C SER A 180 6.86 -5.82 2.97
N GLN A 181 7.21 -5.86 4.27
CA GLN A 181 7.57 -4.66 5.03
C GLN A 181 8.88 -4.02 4.56
N LEU A 182 9.82 -4.82 4.06
CA LEU A 182 11.12 -4.33 3.60
C LEU A 182 11.01 -3.64 2.25
N THR A 183 10.17 -4.16 1.34
CA THR A 183 9.95 -3.62 -0.01
C THR A 183 8.83 -2.60 -0.06
N ASN A 184 8.01 -2.50 1.00
CA ASN A 184 6.81 -1.66 1.03
C ASN A 184 5.76 -2.01 -0.06
N SER A 185 5.69 -3.29 -0.41
CA SER A 185 4.73 -3.82 -1.40
C SER A 185 4.06 -5.08 -0.85
N GLN A 186 2.85 -5.36 -1.30
CA GLN A 186 2.16 -6.61 -0.93
C GLN A 186 2.74 -7.76 -1.76
N ILE A 187 3.28 -8.79 -1.09
CA ILE A 187 3.90 -9.93 -1.77
C ILE A 187 3.02 -11.16 -1.60
N ASP A 188 2.56 -11.71 -2.73
CA ASP A 188 1.84 -12.97 -2.78
C ASP A 188 2.70 -14.06 -3.43
N ILE A 189 2.78 -15.21 -2.75
CA ILE A 189 3.65 -16.32 -3.16
C ILE A 189 2.77 -17.42 -3.73
N LEU A 190 3.07 -17.81 -4.96
CA LEU A 190 2.35 -18.83 -5.73
C LEU A 190 3.31 -19.93 -6.17
N THR A 191 2.79 -21.14 -6.35
CA THR A 191 3.54 -22.20 -7.05
C THR A 191 3.48 -21.99 -8.56
N GLU A 192 4.35 -22.67 -9.31
CA GLU A 192 4.27 -22.64 -10.78
C GLU A 192 2.93 -23.15 -11.30
N ALA A 193 2.36 -24.17 -10.65
CA ALA A 193 1.04 -24.72 -10.97
C ALA A 193 -0.06 -23.69 -10.70
N ASP A 194 -0.08 -23.08 -9.51
CA ASP A 194 -1.08 -22.06 -9.15
C ASP A 194 -1.01 -20.84 -10.08
N ALA A 195 0.19 -20.39 -10.41
CA ALA A 195 0.40 -19.27 -11.33
C ALA A 195 -0.01 -19.60 -12.76
N SER A 196 0.08 -20.87 -13.17
CA SER A 196 -0.43 -21.33 -14.47
C SER A 196 -1.95 -21.41 -14.48
N GLU A 197 -2.57 -21.97 -13.45
CA GLU A 197 -4.02 -22.08 -13.32
C GLU A 197 -4.67 -20.68 -13.26
N LYS A 198 -4.08 -19.77 -12.48
CA LYS A 198 -4.54 -18.38 -12.38
C LYS A 198 -4.51 -17.69 -13.74
N ARG A 199 -3.40 -17.78 -14.48
CA ARG A 199 -3.29 -17.20 -15.83
C ARG A 199 -4.30 -17.80 -16.81
N GLN A 200 -4.52 -19.11 -16.76
CA GLN A 200 -5.52 -19.75 -17.62
C GLN A 200 -6.92 -19.25 -17.30
N ARG A 201 -7.25 -19.07 -16.02
CA ARG A 201 -8.53 -18.52 -15.59
C ARG A 201 -8.71 -17.08 -16.05
N GLU A 202 -7.72 -16.23 -15.83
CA GLU A 202 -7.74 -14.82 -16.27
C GLU A 202 -7.85 -14.71 -17.80
N PHE A 203 -7.16 -15.59 -18.53
CA PHE A 203 -7.25 -15.65 -19.99
C PHE A 203 -8.68 -15.97 -20.46
N ILE A 204 -9.33 -16.95 -19.83
CA ILE A 204 -10.72 -17.33 -20.13
C ILE A 204 -11.68 -16.20 -19.75
N GLU A 205 -11.56 -15.65 -18.54
CA GLU A 205 -12.42 -14.56 -18.05
C GLU A 205 -12.35 -13.32 -18.95
N ARG A 206 -11.14 -12.90 -19.34
CA ARG A 206 -10.93 -11.77 -20.26
C ARG A 206 -11.43 -12.07 -21.68
N SER A 207 -11.20 -13.29 -22.17
CA SER A 207 -11.69 -13.70 -23.49
C SER A 207 -13.22 -13.68 -23.53
N THR A 208 -13.89 -14.19 -22.50
CA THR A 208 -15.35 -14.15 -22.38
C THR A 208 -15.86 -12.71 -22.28
N MET A 209 -15.19 -11.85 -21.51
CA MET A 209 -15.54 -10.44 -21.42
C MET A 209 -15.48 -9.75 -22.79
N PHE A 210 -14.41 -9.94 -23.57
CA PHE A 210 -14.31 -9.38 -24.92
C PHE A 210 -15.33 -9.98 -25.88
N GLN A 211 -15.62 -11.29 -25.82
CA GLN A 211 -16.66 -11.90 -26.64
C GLN A 211 -18.03 -11.26 -26.39
N GLU A 212 -18.40 -11.08 -25.12
CA GLU A 212 -19.72 -10.56 -24.74
C GLU A 212 -19.85 -9.06 -25.01
N GLU A 213 -18.83 -8.26 -24.69
CA GLU A 213 -18.92 -6.79 -24.77
C GLU A 213 -18.65 -6.25 -26.18
N LEU A 214 -17.76 -6.89 -26.96
CA LEU A 214 -17.44 -6.49 -28.33
C LEU A 214 -18.25 -7.25 -29.39
N ASP A 215 -19.04 -8.25 -29.00
CA ASP A 215 -19.80 -9.14 -29.90
C ASP A 215 -18.91 -9.75 -31.00
N VAL A 216 -17.78 -10.31 -30.57
CA VAL A 216 -16.78 -10.96 -31.44
C VAL A 216 -16.75 -12.46 -31.22
N ASP A 217 -16.20 -13.19 -32.19
CA ASP A 217 -16.03 -14.63 -32.04
C ASP A 217 -14.92 -14.98 -31.03
N GLU A 218 -14.91 -16.25 -30.61
CA GLU A 218 -13.99 -16.72 -29.59
C GLU A 218 -12.53 -16.57 -30.00
N THR A 219 -12.23 -16.81 -31.27
CA THR A 219 -10.87 -16.70 -31.81
C THR A 219 -10.35 -15.28 -31.77
N LEU A 220 -11.17 -14.29 -32.14
CA LEU A 220 -10.76 -12.90 -32.12
C LEU A 220 -10.57 -12.38 -30.70
N ALA A 221 -11.45 -12.74 -29.77
CA ALA A 221 -11.28 -12.37 -28.37
C ALA A 221 -10.01 -12.97 -27.74
N GLN A 222 -9.71 -14.23 -28.05
CA GLN A 222 -8.47 -14.88 -27.58
C GLN A 222 -7.22 -14.21 -28.16
N LEU A 223 -7.26 -13.73 -29.41
CA LEU A 223 -6.17 -12.97 -30.02
C LEU A 223 -5.94 -11.65 -29.27
N LEU A 224 -6.99 -10.89 -28.96
CA LEU A 224 -6.86 -9.65 -28.18
C LEU A 224 -6.20 -9.90 -26.81
N VAL A 225 -6.63 -10.93 -26.09
CA VAL A 225 -6.00 -11.27 -24.79
C VAL A 225 -4.55 -11.73 -24.96
N ALA A 226 -4.24 -12.48 -26.03
CA ALA A 226 -2.89 -12.97 -26.29
C ALA A 226 -1.90 -11.84 -26.63
N GLU A 227 -2.37 -10.79 -27.30
CA GLU A 227 -1.60 -9.57 -27.60
C GLU A 227 -1.46 -8.65 -26.38
N GLY A 228 -2.20 -8.94 -25.30
CA GLY A 228 -2.01 -8.31 -24.00
C GLY A 228 -3.12 -7.38 -23.54
N PHE A 229 -4.19 -7.22 -24.32
CA PHE A 229 -5.32 -6.40 -23.93
C PHE A 229 -6.00 -6.95 -22.67
N THR A 230 -6.14 -6.12 -21.65
CA THR A 230 -6.66 -6.49 -20.33
C THR A 230 -8.01 -5.87 -20.01
N SER A 231 -8.34 -4.76 -20.65
CA SER A 231 -9.52 -3.94 -20.37
C SER A 231 -10.17 -3.41 -21.66
N MET A 232 -11.42 -2.96 -21.56
CA MET A 232 -12.16 -2.38 -22.69
C MET A 232 -11.62 -0.99 -23.05
N GLU A 233 -11.14 -0.27 -22.04
CA GLU A 233 -10.52 1.04 -22.15
C GLU A 233 -9.25 0.98 -22.99
N GLU A 234 -8.39 -0.02 -22.79
CA GLU A 234 -7.22 -0.23 -23.65
C GLU A 234 -7.62 -0.44 -25.11
N VAL A 235 -8.62 -1.29 -25.38
CA VAL A 235 -9.07 -1.53 -26.76
C VAL A 235 -9.65 -0.26 -27.37
N ALA A 236 -10.43 0.53 -26.62
CA ALA A 236 -11.08 1.74 -27.13
C ALA A 236 -10.12 2.89 -27.44
N TYR A 237 -9.02 3.02 -26.68
CA TYR A 237 -8.17 4.22 -26.72
C TYR A 237 -6.72 3.99 -27.18
N VAL A 238 -6.31 2.74 -27.43
CA VAL A 238 -5.01 2.45 -28.05
C VAL A 238 -4.93 3.00 -29.48
N ASP A 239 -3.73 3.20 -30.01
CA ASP A 239 -3.56 3.53 -31.42
C ASP A 239 -4.10 2.40 -32.31
N SER A 240 -4.91 2.75 -33.31
CA SER A 240 -5.55 1.77 -34.21
C SER A 240 -4.53 0.86 -34.90
N ASP A 241 -3.33 1.38 -35.16
CA ASP A 241 -2.22 0.66 -35.78
C ASP A 241 -1.73 -0.53 -34.93
N GLU A 242 -1.85 -0.46 -33.59
CA GLU A 242 -1.47 -1.57 -32.71
C GLU A 242 -2.43 -2.75 -32.86
N ILE A 243 -3.74 -2.48 -32.96
CA ILE A 243 -4.76 -3.51 -33.20
C ILE A 243 -4.64 -4.05 -34.62
N ALA A 244 -4.43 -3.18 -35.61
CA ALA A 244 -4.25 -3.59 -37.01
C ALA A 244 -2.96 -4.39 -37.25
N SER A 245 -1.97 -4.30 -36.34
CA SER A 245 -0.74 -5.07 -36.42
C SER A 245 -0.91 -6.56 -36.06
N ILE A 246 -2.02 -6.90 -35.40
CA ILE A 246 -2.33 -8.27 -34.97
C ILE A 246 -2.61 -9.14 -36.20
N GLU A 247 -2.04 -10.34 -36.22
CA GLU A 247 -2.19 -11.25 -37.36
C GLU A 247 -3.68 -11.62 -37.57
N GLY A 248 -4.23 -11.24 -38.73
CA GLY A 248 -5.62 -11.50 -39.10
C GLY A 248 -6.57 -10.31 -38.86
N LEU A 249 -6.06 -9.19 -38.35
CA LEU A 249 -6.78 -7.92 -38.24
C LEU A 249 -6.28 -6.92 -39.30
N ASP A 250 -7.19 -6.07 -39.78
CA ASP A 250 -6.88 -4.96 -40.68
C ASP A 250 -7.39 -3.64 -40.08
N ASP A 251 -7.03 -2.51 -40.71
CA ASP A 251 -7.41 -1.17 -40.23
C ASP A 251 -8.93 -0.99 -40.10
N GLU A 252 -9.72 -1.71 -40.92
CA GLU A 252 -11.18 -1.65 -40.90
C GLU A 252 -11.74 -2.36 -39.66
N ILE A 253 -11.28 -3.58 -39.38
CA ILE A 253 -11.69 -4.33 -38.19
C ILE A 253 -11.17 -3.65 -36.92
N ALA A 254 -9.95 -3.11 -36.94
CA ALA A 254 -9.41 -2.35 -35.81
C ALA A 254 -10.30 -1.16 -35.44
N GLY A 255 -10.70 -0.36 -36.43
CA GLY A 255 -11.63 0.76 -36.23
C GLY A 255 -13.02 0.31 -35.75
N GLU A 256 -13.51 -0.83 -36.24
CA GLU A 256 -14.78 -1.41 -35.78
C GLU A 256 -14.69 -1.86 -34.31
N LEU A 257 -13.61 -2.56 -33.92
CA LEU A 257 -13.39 -2.99 -32.54
C LEU A 257 -13.32 -1.81 -31.58
N GLN A 258 -12.63 -0.74 -31.97
CA GLN A 258 -12.57 0.51 -31.18
C GLN A 258 -13.94 1.14 -31.01
N SER A 259 -14.71 1.23 -32.10
CA SER A 259 -16.07 1.78 -32.04
C SER A 259 -16.97 0.95 -31.13
N ARG A 260 -16.91 -0.38 -31.23
CA ARG A 260 -17.70 -1.28 -30.36
C ARG A 260 -17.24 -1.21 -28.91
N ALA A 261 -15.94 -1.07 -28.65
CA ALA A 261 -15.40 -0.90 -27.32
C ALA A 261 -15.92 0.41 -26.68
N ALA A 262 -15.85 1.52 -27.41
CA ALA A 262 -16.37 2.81 -26.97
C ALA A 262 -17.89 2.76 -26.73
N GLU A 263 -18.66 2.13 -27.61
CA GLU A 263 -20.09 1.92 -27.43
C GLU A 263 -20.41 1.05 -26.21
N ALA A 264 -19.61 0.02 -25.93
CA ALA A 264 -19.77 -0.83 -24.76
C ALA A 264 -19.49 -0.06 -23.46
N LEU A 265 -18.45 0.79 -23.45
CA LEU A 265 -18.17 1.69 -22.34
C LEU A 265 -19.33 2.66 -22.11
N GLU A 266 -19.84 3.32 -23.16
CA GLU A 266 -21.01 4.21 -23.05
C GLU A 266 -22.26 3.47 -22.55
N ARG A 267 -22.50 2.25 -23.03
CA ARG A 267 -23.63 1.41 -22.59
C ARG A 267 -23.52 1.11 -21.10
N ARG A 268 -22.32 0.78 -20.61
CA ARG A 268 -22.04 0.50 -19.20
C ARG A 268 -22.20 1.74 -18.33
N GLU A 269 -21.74 2.89 -18.80
CA GLU A 269 -21.93 4.18 -18.13
C GLU A 269 -23.41 4.57 -18.07
N ALA A 270 -24.15 4.42 -19.17
CA ALA A 270 -25.58 4.71 -19.24
C ALA A 270 -26.39 3.82 -18.29
N ALA A 271 -26.09 2.50 -18.25
CA ALA A 271 -26.72 1.57 -17.32
C ALA A 271 -26.39 1.91 -15.84
N SER A 272 -25.15 2.33 -15.58
CA SER A 272 -24.73 2.79 -14.26
C SER A 272 -25.46 4.08 -13.86
N ARG A 273 -25.60 5.04 -14.79
CA ARG A 273 -26.35 6.29 -14.59
C ARG A 273 -27.83 6.04 -14.32
N GLU A 274 -28.46 5.11 -15.03
CA GLU A 274 -29.85 4.72 -14.77
C GLU A 274 -29.99 4.11 -13.37
N THR A 275 -29.06 3.22 -13.00
CA THR A 275 -29.03 2.61 -11.67
C THR A 275 -28.83 3.67 -10.58
N ARG A 276 -27.93 4.63 -10.80
CA ARG A 276 -27.66 5.76 -9.90
C ARG A 276 -28.93 6.58 -9.67
N ARG A 277 -29.61 6.96 -10.74
CA ARG A 277 -30.89 7.69 -10.69
C ARG A 277 -31.96 6.89 -9.95
N GLY A 278 -32.03 5.57 -10.19
CA GLY A 278 -32.94 4.67 -9.47
C GLY A 278 -32.67 4.58 -7.96
N LEU A 279 -31.42 4.76 -7.54
CA LEU A 279 -31.01 4.81 -6.13
C LEU A 279 -31.21 6.19 -5.48
N GLY A 280 -31.59 7.20 -6.26
CA GLY A 280 -31.84 8.57 -5.80
C GLY A 280 -30.58 9.34 -5.41
N VAL A 281 -29.44 9.03 -6.03
CA VAL A 281 -28.19 9.76 -5.83
C VAL A 281 -28.23 11.05 -6.65
N ASP A 282 -27.86 12.17 -6.03
CA ASP A 282 -27.88 13.50 -6.64
C ASP A 282 -26.94 13.59 -7.85
N ASP A 283 -27.32 14.41 -8.84
CA ASP A 283 -26.50 14.72 -10.01
C ASP A 283 -25.28 15.55 -9.63
N ALA A 284 -25.36 16.35 -8.56
CA ALA A 284 -24.23 17.15 -8.06
C ALA A 284 -23.02 16.30 -7.66
N LEU A 285 -23.23 15.05 -7.22
CA LEU A 285 -22.14 14.11 -6.92
C LEU A 285 -21.38 13.66 -8.18
N ALA A 286 -22.03 13.70 -9.35
CA ALA A 286 -21.40 13.33 -10.61
C ALA A 286 -20.48 14.42 -11.18
N GLU A 287 -20.62 15.67 -10.71
CA GLU A 287 -19.77 16.79 -11.11
C GLU A 287 -18.45 16.85 -10.32
N LEU A 288 -18.31 16.01 -9.29
CA LEU A 288 -17.10 15.94 -8.47
C LEU A 288 -15.92 15.33 -9.25
N PRO A 289 -14.69 15.77 -8.98
CA PRO A 289 -13.50 15.24 -9.65
C PRO A 289 -13.32 13.74 -9.36
N HIS A 290 -12.81 13.00 -10.35
CA HIS A 290 -12.52 11.56 -10.26
C HIS A 290 -13.73 10.64 -10.01
N MET A 291 -14.97 11.15 -10.10
CA MET A 291 -16.18 10.34 -9.96
C MET A 291 -16.61 9.72 -11.28
N THR A 292 -16.80 8.40 -11.25
CA THR A 292 -17.44 7.64 -12.35
C THR A 292 -18.88 7.28 -11.98
N GLU A 293 -19.74 7.08 -12.97
CA GLU A 293 -21.13 6.64 -12.73
C GLU A 293 -21.19 5.31 -11.95
N ALA A 294 -20.22 4.42 -12.16
CA ALA A 294 -20.10 3.17 -11.41
C ALA A 294 -19.82 3.40 -9.92
N MET A 295 -18.95 4.36 -9.57
CA MET A 295 -18.65 4.73 -8.18
C MET A 295 -19.87 5.32 -7.48
N LEU A 296 -20.63 6.16 -8.18
CA LEU A 296 -21.86 6.76 -7.66
C LEU A 296 -22.95 5.73 -7.36
N VAL A 297 -23.04 4.67 -8.17
CA VAL A 297 -23.93 3.51 -7.87
C VAL A 297 -23.53 2.83 -6.57
N VAL A 298 -22.24 2.67 -6.31
CA VAL A 298 -21.73 2.06 -5.07
C VAL A 298 -22.06 2.94 -3.85
N LEU A 299 -21.85 4.26 -3.96
CA LEU A 299 -22.26 5.23 -2.94
C LEU A 299 -23.78 5.17 -2.68
N GLY A 300 -24.59 5.12 -3.74
CA GLY A 300 -26.04 5.00 -3.64
C GLY A 300 -26.50 3.72 -2.93
N LYS A 301 -25.83 2.58 -3.19
CA LYS A 301 -26.08 1.32 -2.48
C LYS A 301 -25.68 1.39 -1.01
N ALA A 302 -24.66 2.18 -0.68
CA ALA A 302 -24.24 2.50 0.68
C ALA A 302 -25.11 3.58 1.35
N ASN A 303 -26.15 4.06 0.66
CA ASN A 303 -27.10 5.08 1.13
C ASN A 303 -26.46 6.47 1.32
N ILE A 304 -25.40 6.77 0.56
CA ILE A 304 -24.83 8.12 0.37
C ILE A 304 -25.41 8.67 -0.91
N ARG A 305 -26.26 9.69 -0.79
CA ARG A 305 -27.05 10.20 -1.92
C ARG A 305 -26.81 11.68 -2.21
N THR A 306 -26.30 12.43 -1.25
CA THR A 306 -26.12 13.88 -1.35
C THR A 306 -24.66 14.30 -1.14
N LEU A 307 -24.33 15.54 -1.48
CA LEU A 307 -23.01 16.13 -1.18
C LEU A 307 -22.72 16.12 0.32
N ASP A 308 -23.73 16.37 1.16
CA ASP A 308 -23.60 16.32 2.62
C ASP A 308 -23.22 14.92 3.13
N ASP A 309 -23.91 13.88 2.63
CA ASP A 309 -23.63 12.50 3.01
C ASP A 309 -22.18 12.10 2.67
N LEU A 310 -21.65 12.61 1.55
CA LEU A 310 -20.28 12.35 1.11
C LEU A 310 -19.26 13.19 1.89
N ALA A 311 -19.58 14.46 2.17
CA ALA A 311 -18.73 15.40 2.90
C ALA A 311 -18.48 14.99 4.36
N ASP A 312 -19.44 14.31 4.97
CA ASP A 312 -19.34 13.74 6.32
C ASP A 312 -18.36 12.57 6.42
N LEU A 313 -18.02 11.91 5.30
CA LEU A 313 -17.07 10.80 5.31
C LEU A 313 -15.64 11.27 5.55
N ALA A 314 -14.85 10.39 6.17
CA ALA A 314 -13.40 10.49 6.13
C ALA A 314 -12.84 9.86 4.85
N THR A 315 -11.67 10.32 4.41
CA THR A 315 -10.95 9.76 3.26
C THR A 315 -10.76 8.23 3.41
N ASP A 316 -10.39 7.78 4.61
CA ASP A 316 -10.27 6.35 4.92
C ASP A 316 -11.59 5.59 4.70
N GLU A 317 -12.74 6.16 5.04
CA GLU A 317 -14.05 5.50 4.84
C GLU A 317 -14.44 5.43 3.37
N LEU A 318 -13.83 6.27 2.52
CA LEU A 318 -14.05 6.24 1.08
C LEU A 318 -13.14 5.24 0.38
N ILE A 319 -11.84 5.23 0.67
CA ILE A 319 -10.85 4.51 -0.17
C ILE A 319 -10.11 3.37 0.54
N GLN A 320 -10.22 3.22 1.87
CA GLN A 320 -9.34 2.31 2.61
C GLN A 320 -9.52 0.86 2.14
N LYS A 321 -8.48 0.27 1.56
CA LYS A 321 -8.54 -1.14 1.13
C LYS A 321 -8.85 -2.05 2.32
N LYS A 322 -9.76 -3.00 2.11
CA LYS A 322 -10.15 -3.98 3.14
C LYS A 322 -8.91 -4.73 3.61
N ARG A 323 -8.60 -4.60 4.90
CA ARG A 323 -7.44 -5.27 5.49
C ARG A 323 -7.73 -6.78 5.55
N GLN A 324 -7.07 -7.58 4.71
CA GLN A 324 -7.15 -9.04 4.83
C GLN A 324 -6.51 -9.46 6.16
N GLU A 325 -7.33 -9.85 7.14
CA GLU A 325 -6.79 -10.39 8.40
C GLU A 325 -5.99 -11.68 8.11
N PRO A 326 -4.78 -11.85 8.67
CA PRO A 326 -4.06 -13.11 8.55
C PRO A 326 -4.91 -14.24 9.15
N ARG A 327 -5.13 -15.31 8.36
CA ARG A 327 -6.01 -16.49 8.63
C ARG A 327 -5.78 -17.25 9.96
N ARG A 328 -4.92 -16.79 10.87
CA ARG A 328 -4.68 -17.43 12.17
C ARG A 328 -4.85 -16.44 13.32
N ARG A 329 -6.09 -16.27 13.78
CA ARG A 329 -6.37 -15.85 15.16
C ARG A 329 -6.52 -17.09 16.05
N ALA A 330 -5.94 -17.02 17.25
CA ALA A 330 -6.26 -17.98 18.31
C ALA A 330 -7.73 -17.78 18.72
N GLU A 331 -8.44 -18.87 19.02
CA GLU A 331 -9.89 -18.93 19.31
C GLU A 331 -10.35 -18.02 20.48
N THR A 332 -9.43 -17.42 21.23
CA THR A 332 -9.68 -16.60 22.42
C THR A 332 -9.54 -15.08 22.22
N ALA A 333 -9.25 -14.60 21.00
CA ALA A 333 -9.15 -13.16 20.74
C ALA A 333 -10.55 -12.51 20.61
N VAL A 334 -10.75 -11.36 21.26
CA VAL A 334 -11.95 -10.52 21.10
C VAL A 334 -12.17 -10.24 19.61
N LYS A 335 -13.33 -10.65 19.06
CA LYS A 335 -13.72 -10.32 17.69
C LYS A 335 -13.71 -8.79 17.54
N ARG A 336 -12.72 -8.26 16.82
CA ARG A 336 -12.79 -6.87 16.35
C ARG A 336 -13.95 -6.76 15.35
N PRO A 337 -14.63 -5.61 15.24
CA PRO A 337 -15.60 -5.39 14.17
C PRO A 337 -14.92 -5.70 12.84
N GLU A 338 -15.65 -6.39 11.95
CA GLU A 338 -15.14 -6.74 10.62
C GLU A 338 -14.77 -5.45 9.89
N ASP A 339 -13.52 -5.39 9.42
CA ASP A 339 -13.02 -4.29 8.62
C ASP A 339 -13.76 -4.34 7.28
N LYS A 340 -14.74 -3.45 7.08
CA LYS A 340 -15.57 -3.46 5.88
C LYS A 340 -14.84 -2.89 4.66
N GLY A 341 -13.67 -2.26 4.87
CA GLY A 341 -13.01 -1.44 3.85
C GLY A 341 -13.78 -0.15 3.59
N GLY A 342 -13.17 0.76 2.84
CA GLY A 342 -13.79 1.96 2.30
C GLY A 342 -14.75 1.60 1.17
N LEU A 343 -15.73 2.48 0.94
CA LEU A 343 -16.84 2.23 0.01
C LEU A 343 -16.39 2.09 -1.45
N LEU A 344 -15.35 2.80 -1.85
CA LEU A 344 -14.79 2.82 -3.20
C LEU A 344 -13.42 2.14 -3.27
N ALA A 345 -13.11 1.25 -2.32
CA ALA A 345 -11.82 0.56 -2.24
C ALA A 345 -11.47 -0.25 -3.51
N ASP A 346 -12.48 -0.71 -4.25
CA ASP A 346 -12.30 -1.53 -5.46
C ASP A 346 -11.95 -0.70 -6.71
N PHE A 347 -12.02 0.63 -6.64
CA PHE A 347 -11.73 1.54 -7.77
C PHE A 347 -10.30 2.11 -7.74
N ASN A 348 -9.43 1.61 -6.85
CA ASN A 348 -8.00 1.95 -6.78
C ASN A 348 -7.68 3.46 -6.71
N LEU A 349 -8.56 4.27 -6.10
CA LEU A 349 -8.28 5.69 -5.85
C LEU A 349 -7.08 5.88 -4.91
N THR A 350 -6.24 6.87 -5.22
CA THR A 350 -5.15 7.28 -4.33
C THR A 350 -5.68 8.05 -3.11
N GLU A 351 -4.85 8.15 -2.06
CA GLU A 351 -5.18 8.97 -0.89
C GLU A 351 -5.38 10.45 -1.23
N GLU A 352 -4.62 10.96 -2.20
CA GLU A 352 -4.76 12.30 -2.72
C GLU A 352 -6.10 12.48 -3.45
N GLN A 353 -6.45 11.57 -4.35
CA GLN A 353 -7.74 11.61 -5.06
C GLN A 353 -8.92 11.49 -4.10
N GLY A 354 -8.85 10.58 -3.12
CA GLY A 354 -9.86 10.44 -2.08
C GLY A 354 -10.02 11.73 -1.26
N ASN A 355 -8.92 12.38 -0.88
CA ASN A 355 -8.95 13.66 -0.21
C ASN A 355 -9.57 14.76 -1.09
N GLU A 356 -9.23 14.83 -2.38
CA GLU A 356 -9.81 15.78 -3.33
C GLU A 356 -11.33 15.62 -3.45
N ILE A 357 -11.83 14.39 -3.56
CA ILE A 357 -13.26 14.09 -3.62
C ILE A 357 -13.99 14.61 -2.38
N ILE A 358 -13.48 14.28 -1.19
CA ILE A 358 -14.10 14.70 0.09
C ILE A 358 -14.04 16.23 0.26
N MET A 359 -12.92 16.85 -0.09
CA MET A 359 -12.76 18.30 0.00
C MET A 359 -13.64 19.04 -1.01
N ALA A 360 -13.81 18.50 -2.23
CA ALA A 360 -14.74 19.04 -3.22
C ALA A 360 -16.19 18.92 -2.76
N ALA A 361 -16.58 17.80 -2.14
CA ALA A 361 -17.91 17.66 -1.54
C ALA A 361 -18.14 18.68 -0.41
N ARG A 362 -17.13 18.91 0.45
CA ARG A 362 -17.18 19.92 1.51
C ARG A 362 -17.19 21.36 1.01
N ALA A 363 -16.68 21.62 -0.19
CA ALA A 363 -16.67 22.97 -0.76
C ALA A 363 -18.10 23.53 -0.88
N HIS A 364 -19.08 22.66 -1.13
CA HIS A 364 -20.49 23.04 -1.18
C HIS A 364 -21.02 23.66 0.13
N TRP A 365 -20.45 23.30 1.29
CA TRP A 365 -20.80 23.93 2.57
C TRP A 365 -20.37 25.39 2.67
N PHE A 366 -19.44 25.83 1.82
CA PHE A 366 -18.89 27.18 1.83
C PHE A 366 -19.44 28.05 0.68
N GLU A 367 -20.24 27.49 -0.23
CA GLU A 367 -20.83 28.26 -1.35
C GLU A 367 -21.87 29.30 -0.88
N ASP A 368 -22.48 29.10 0.29
CA ASP A 368 -23.43 30.05 0.88
C ASP A 368 -22.78 31.23 1.65
N GLU A 369 -21.45 31.21 1.90
CA GLU A 369 -20.75 32.32 2.57
C GLU A 369 -20.33 33.46 1.63
N ASP A 370 -20.28 33.23 0.30
CA ASP A 370 -19.81 34.21 -0.70
C ASP A 370 -20.93 35.05 -1.35
N ALA A 371 -22.17 35.00 -0.86
CA ALA A 371 -23.21 35.93 -1.28
C ALA A 371 -23.01 37.31 -0.62
N PRO A 372 -22.69 38.40 -1.36
CA PRO A 372 -22.50 39.70 -0.74
C PRO A 372 -23.83 40.19 -0.17
N ALA A 373 -23.87 40.39 1.15
CA ALA A 373 -25.01 40.98 1.84
C ALA A 373 -25.39 42.31 1.16
N ALA A 374 -26.61 42.38 0.62
CA ALA A 374 -27.16 43.60 0.06
C ALA A 374 -27.17 44.71 1.13
N PRO A 375 -26.77 45.96 0.80
CA PRO A 375 -26.78 47.03 1.78
C PRO A 375 -28.24 47.40 2.10
N THR A 376 -28.69 47.03 3.30
CA THR A 376 -29.95 47.53 3.87
C THR A 376 -29.78 49.02 4.14
N GLY A 377 -30.36 49.84 3.28
CA GLY A 377 -30.47 51.27 3.49
C GLY A 377 -31.54 51.56 4.52
N GLU A 378 -31.12 52.03 5.69
CA GLU A 378 -31.95 52.78 6.64
C GLU A 378 -31.01 53.55 7.58
N ASP A 379 -30.57 54.73 7.14
CA ASP A 379 -30.15 55.81 8.04
C ASP A 379 -30.32 57.13 7.28
N ALA A 380 -31.57 57.62 7.30
CA ALA A 380 -31.87 58.99 6.93
C ALA A 380 -32.86 59.59 7.93
N VAL A 381 -32.38 60.67 8.55
CA VAL A 381 -33.10 61.79 9.18
C VAL A 381 -33.47 61.65 10.66
N ALA A 382 -32.68 62.30 11.54
CA ALA A 382 -33.06 63.61 12.11
C ALA A 382 -32.03 64.11 13.15
N GLU A 383 -31.31 65.19 12.84
CA GLU A 383 -30.73 66.07 13.86
C GLU A 383 -30.76 67.52 13.36
N GLN A 384 -31.79 68.29 13.74
CA GLN A 384 -31.74 69.75 13.96
C GLN A 384 -32.86 70.20 14.92
N ALA A 385 -32.46 71.05 15.90
CA ALA A 385 -33.20 71.77 16.96
C ALA A 385 -33.03 71.12 18.35
N GLU A 386 -32.33 71.73 19.32
CA GLU A 386 -32.28 73.15 19.72
C GLU A 386 -30.89 73.59 20.22
#